data_AF-A0A384JX02-F1
#
_entry.id   AF-A0A384JX02-F1
#
_cell.length_a   1.000
_cell.length_b   1.000
_cell.length_c   1.000
_cell.angle_alpha   90.00
_cell.angle_beta   90.00
_cell.angle_gamma   90.00
#
_symmetry.space_group_name_H-M   'P 1'
#
loop_
_entity.id
_entity.type
_entity.pdbx_description
1 polymer ?
#
loop_
_entity_poly.entity_id
_entity_poly.type
_entity_poly.pdbx_seq_one_letter_code
_entity_poly.pdbx_strand_id
1 'polypeptide(L)'
;MMVFKSEICSDADMDRTFEIVSHAFGHDIEAAFPAHDTPTGRALGSSRMSSMKRTEPSTTFLKVTDTDKGIMIAQAKWNIYKNTAPKETDLDENFWETDEEKLYAQLMRREYLIPRRKAIEDSGGNILCTAHLFGYLRYF
;
A
#
# COMPACT_ATOMS: atom_id res chain seq x y z
N MET A 1 -30.92 -1.97 -2.10
CA MET A 1 -30.03 -0.81 -2.31
C MET A 1 -28.68 -1.24 -1.79
N MET A 2 -27.64 -1.24 -2.61
CA MET A 2 -26.31 -1.69 -2.19
C MET A 2 -25.75 -0.64 -1.22
N VAL A 3 -25.49 -1.04 0.03
CA VAL A 3 -24.94 -0.15 1.05
C VAL A 3 -23.46 -0.46 1.22
N PHE A 4 -22.64 0.57 1.13
CA PHE A 4 -21.19 0.47 1.33
C PHE A 4 -20.80 1.15 2.63
N LYS A 5 -19.92 0.50 3.39
CA LYS A 5 -19.39 1.03 4.65
C LYS A 5 -17.89 1.27 4.52
N SER A 6 -17.43 2.45 4.92
CA SER A 6 -16.00 2.77 4.98
C SER A 6 -15.49 2.75 6.42
N GLU A 7 -14.34 2.12 6.65
CA GLU A 7 -13.75 1.91 7.98
C GLU A 7 -12.21 1.89 7.90
N ILE A 8 -11.54 2.05 9.04
CA ILE A 8 -10.11 1.76 9.16
C ILE A 8 -9.91 0.24 9.15
N CYS A 9 -8.88 -0.23 8.43
CA CYS A 9 -8.52 -1.64 8.44
C CYS A 9 -8.01 -2.08 9.82
N SER A 10 -8.51 -3.23 10.27
CA SER A 10 -7.93 -4.03 11.35
C SER A 10 -6.76 -4.88 10.82
N ASP A 11 -6.05 -5.56 11.72
CA ASP A 11 -4.96 -6.47 11.32
C ASP A 11 -5.47 -7.66 10.50
N ALA A 12 -6.70 -8.12 10.75
CA ALA A 12 -7.34 -9.20 10.00
C ALA A 12 -7.64 -8.81 8.54
N ASP A 13 -7.64 -7.52 8.20
CA ASP A 13 -7.93 -7.05 6.84
C ASP A 13 -6.67 -7.02 5.94
N MET A 14 -5.47 -7.24 6.48
CA MET A 14 -4.22 -7.01 5.73
C MET A 14 -3.99 -7.99 4.59
N ASP A 15 -4.44 -9.24 4.73
CA ASP A 15 -4.37 -10.22 3.65
C ASP A 15 -5.22 -9.78 2.44
N ARG A 16 -6.47 -9.40 2.72
CA ARG A 16 -7.40 -8.90 1.68
C ARG A 16 -6.96 -7.55 1.12
N THR A 17 -6.31 -6.72 1.94
CA THR A 17 -5.74 -5.43 1.50
C THR A 17 -4.71 -5.66 0.40
N PHE A 18 -3.76 -6.58 0.59
CA PHE A 18 -2.75 -6.84 -0.43
C PHE A 18 -3.33 -7.59 -1.64
N GLU A 19 -4.28 -8.50 -1.43
CA GLU A 19 -4.98 -9.17 -2.53
C GLU A 19 -5.67 -8.17 -3.47
N ILE A 20 -6.37 -7.16 -2.93
CA ILE A 20 -6.99 -6.08 -3.73
C ILE A 20 -5.94 -5.28 -4.48
N VAL A 21 -4.80 -4.95 -3.86
CA VAL A 21 -3.69 -4.25 -4.52
C VAL A 21 -3.15 -5.09 -5.68
N SER A 22 -2.83 -6.35 -5.42
CA SER A 22 -2.32 -7.31 -6.42
C SER A 22 -3.24 -7.41 -7.64
N HIS A 23 -4.56 -7.48 -7.43
CA HIS A 23 -5.52 -7.51 -8.53
C HIS A 23 -5.71 -6.17 -9.25
N ALA A 24 -5.70 -5.06 -8.51
CA ALA A 24 -6.00 -3.75 -9.09
C ALA A 24 -4.89 -3.24 -10.01
N PHE A 25 -3.64 -3.53 -9.67
CA PHE A 25 -2.48 -3.13 -10.47
C PHE A 25 -2.04 -4.16 -11.50
N GLY A 26 -2.38 -5.45 -11.30
CA GLY A 26 -1.76 -6.51 -12.10
C GLY A 26 -0.23 -6.41 -12.02
N HIS A 27 0.46 -6.70 -13.12
CA HIS A 27 1.92 -6.75 -13.15
C HIS A 27 2.62 -5.38 -13.18
N ASP A 28 1.90 -4.26 -13.06
CA ASP A 28 2.50 -2.92 -12.98
C ASP A 28 3.28 -2.69 -11.67
N ILE A 29 3.11 -3.58 -10.68
CA ILE A 29 3.78 -3.51 -9.38
C ILE A 29 4.88 -4.56 -9.19
N GLU A 30 5.20 -5.35 -10.21
CA GLU A 30 6.12 -6.49 -10.15
C GLU A 30 7.48 -6.11 -9.54
N ALA A 31 8.00 -4.93 -9.92
CA ALA A 31 9.27 -4.43 -9.40
C ALA A 31 9.26 -4.24 -7.88
N ALA A 32 8.13 -3.82 -7.30
CA ALA A 32 8.02 -3.56 -5.85
C ALA A 32 7.45 -4.76 -5.07
N PHE A 33 6.73 -5.65 -5.76
CA PHE A 33 6.06 -6.83 -5.23
C PHE A 33 6.20 -7.98 -6.25
N PRO A 34 7.35 -8.66 -6.28
CA PRO A 34 7.56 -9.76 -7.20
C PRO A 34 6.64 -10.94 -6.89
N ALA A 35 6.20 -11.65 -7.94
CA ALA A 35 5.34 -12.82 -7.90
C ALA A 35 4.04 -12.61 -7.08
N HIS A 36 3.52 -11.38 -7.05
CA HIS A 36 2.40 -10.96 -6.20
C HIS A 36 1.07 -11.67 -6.51
N ASP A 37 0.98 -12.39 -7.62
CA ASP A 37 -0.16 -13.20 -8.06
C ASP A 37 -0.06 -14.68 -7.61
N THR A 38 1.11 -15.11 -7.13
CA THR A 38 1.32 -16.43 -6.51
C THR A 38 0.86 -16.44 -5.04
N PRO A 39 0.53 -17.62 -4.46
CA PRO A 39 0.22 -17.71 -3.03
C PRO A 39 1.35 -17.19 -2.12
N THR A 40 2.60 -17.51 -2.45
CA THR A 40 3.78 -17.08 -1.68
C THR A 40 3.99 -15.58 -1.76
N GLY A 41 3.97 -14.99 -2.98
CA GLY A 41 4.13 -13.55 -3.15
C GLY A 41 2.98 -12.76 -2.55
N ARG A 42 1.73 -13.26 -2.64
CA ARG A 42 0.59 -12.68 -1.90
C ARG A 42 0.85 -12.65 -0.39
N ALA A 43 1.28 -13.76 0.21
CA ALA A 43 1.55 -13.83 1.64
C ALA A 43 2.66 -12.85 2.07
N LEU A 44 3.71 -12.70 1.25
CA LEU A 44 4.79 -11.73 1.50
C LEU A 44 4.28 -10.29 1.44
N GLY A 45 3.50 -9.94 0.42
CA GLY A 45 2.90 -8.61 0.32
C GLY A 45 1.95 -8.29 1.46
N SER A 46 1.12 -9.26 1.89
CA SER A 46 0.26 -9.12 3.06
C SER A 46 1.04 -8.93 4.36
N SER A 47 2.13 -9.67 4.54
CA SER A 47 3.06 -9.52 5.66
C SER A 47 3.66 -8.11 5.69
N ARG A 48 4.02 -7.57 4.51
CA ARG A 48 4.53 -6.21 4.36
C ARG A 48 3.48 -5.15 4.71
N MET A 49 2.24 -5.29 4.24
CA MET A 49 1.12 -4.41 4.62
C MET A 49 0.89 -4.42 6.12
N SER A 50 0.90 -5.61 6.72
CA SER A 50 0.77 -5.79 8.17
C SER A 50 1.92 -5.16 8.95
N SER A 51 3.15 -5.30 8.46
CA SER A 51 4.33 -4.67 9.06
C SER A 51 4.20 -3.15 9.03
N MET A 52 3.93 -2.55 7.85
CA MET A 52 3.73 -1.11 7.71
C MET A 52 2.64 -0.58 8.63
N LYS A 53 1.48 -1.25 8.70
CA LYS A 53 0.39 -0.85 9.60
C LYS A 53 0.82 -0.78 11.07
N ARG A 54 1.70 -1.68 11.52
CA ARG A 54 2.16 -1.75 12.90
C ARG A 54 3.31 -0.80 13.21
N THR A 55 4.21 -0.57 12.24
CA THR A 55 5.49 0.12 12.49
C THR A 55 5.54 1.55 11.97
N GLU A 56 4.60 1.95 11.10
CA GLU A 56 4.52 3.31 10.53
C GLU A 56 3.32 4.07 11.11
N PRO A 57 3.48 4.88 12.17
CA PRO A 57 2.37 5.61 12.82
C PRO A 57 1.66 6.60 11.88
N SER A 58 2.37 7.07 10.84
CA SER A 58 1.79 7.95 9.81
C SER A 58 0.93 7.20 8.80
N THR A 59 0.95 5.86 8.78
CA THR A 59 0.24 5.05 7.79
C THR A 59 -1.14 4.66 8.31
N THR A 60 -2.18 4.96 7.55
CA THR A 60 -3.56 4.53 7.80
C THR A 60 -4.07 3.75 6.60
N PHE A 61 -4.54 2.52 6.84
CA PHE A 61 -5.25 1.73 5.84
C PHE A 61 -6.76 1.85 6.05
N LEU A 62 -7.48 2.08 4.97
CA LEU A 62 -8.94 2.19 4.93
C LEU A 62 -9.51 1.06 4.08
N LYS A 63 -10.71 0.60 4.43
CA LYS A 63 -11.48 -0.39 3.68
C LYS A 63 -12.86 0.12 3.32
N VAL A 64 -13.39 -0.39 2.22
CA VAL A 64 -14.82 -0.34 1.90
C VAL A 64 -15.37 -1.75 1.86
N THR A 65 -16.45 -1.98 2.60
CA THR A 65 -17.16 -3.26 2.69
C THR A 65 -18.54 -3.13 2.04
N ASP A 66 -18.89 -4.10 1.19
CA ASP A 66 -20.27 -4.36 0.76
C ASP A 66 -21.00 -4.97 1.95
N THR A 67 -21.94 -4.23 2.54
CA THR A 67 -22.60 -4.66 3.79
C THR A 67 -23.55 -5.83 3.58
N ASP A 68 -24.05 -6.04 2.36
CA ASP A 68 -24.96 -7.13 2.06
C ASP A 68 -24.19 -8.46 1.99
N LYS A 69 -22.95 -8.42 1.48
CA LYS A 69 -22.07 -9.59 1.33
C LYS A 69 -21.09 -9.78 2.49
N GLY A 70 -20.86 -8.73 3.29
CA GLY A 70 -19.85 -8.73 4.34
C GLY A 70 -18.41 -8.80 3.81
N ILE A 71 -18.17 -8.46 2.55
CA ILE A 71 -16.84 -8.57 1.92
C ILE A 71 -16.20 -7.20 1.70
N MET A 72 -14.89 -7.14 1.91
CA MET A 72 -14.08 -5.97 1.56
C MET A 72 -13.87 -5.92 0.04
N ILE A 73 -14.36 -4.84 -0.58
CA ILE A 73 -14.36 -4.63 -2.03
C ILE A 73 -13.35 -3.58 -2.49
N ALA A 74 -12.86 -2.75 -1.58
CA ALA A 74 -11.86 -1.72 -1.86
C ALA A 74 -10.98 -1.43 -0.64
N GLN A 75 -9.78 -0.88 -0.89
CA GLN A 75 -8.86 -0.42 0.13
C GLN A 75 -8.14 0.87 -0.29
N ALA A 76 -7.70 1.66 0.68
CA ALA A 76 -6.77 2.77 0.46
C ALA A 76 -5.68 2.80 1.51
N LYS A 77 -4.49 3.29 1.12
CA LYS A 77 -3.40 3.62 2.04
C LYS A 77 -3.17 5.13 2.06
N TRP A 78 -3.23 5.72 3.24
CA TRP A 78 -2.93 7.14 3.46
C TRP A 78 -1.71 7.29 4.34
N ASN A 79 -0.86 8.26 4.01
CA ASN A 79 0.24 8.71 4.83
C ASN A 79 -0.10 10.10 5.38
N ILE A 80 -0.41 10.18 6.67
CA ILE A 80 -0.82 11.40 7.37
C ILE A 80 0.36 11.87 8.22
N TYR A 81 0.96 12.99 7.82
CA TYR A 81 2.04 13.62 8.55
C TYR A 81 1.52 14.83 9.33
N LYS A 82 1.98 14.99 10.57
CA LYS A 82 1.60 16.09 11.47
C LYS A 82 2.86 16.63 12.14
N ASN A 83 3.35 17.77 11.66
CA ASN A 83 4.61 18.39 12.07
C ASN A 83 5.82 17.44 12.03
N THR A 84 5.82 16.45 11.13
CA THR A 84 6.89 15.46 11.02
C THR A 84 7.20 15.12 9.56
N ALA A 85 8.48 15.00 9.24
CA ALA A 85 8.95 14.37 8.02
C ALA A 85 9.56 13.01 8.40
N PRO A 86 9.03 11.88 7.89
CA PRO A 86 9.56 10.56 8.25
C PRO A 86 10.98 10.39 7.68
N LYS A 87 11.83 9.70 8.43
CA LYS A 87 13.14 9.28 7.90
C LYS A 87 12.92 8.35 6.70
N GLU A 88 13.73 8.55 5.67
CA GLU A 88 13.72 7.67 4.52
C GLU A 88 14.23 6.27 4.89
N THR A 89 13.47 5.27 4.47
CA THR A 89 13.87 3.87 4.46
C THR A 89 13.80 3.38 3.04
N ASP A 90 14.67 2.44 2.69
CA ASP A 90 14.67 1.83 1.37
C ASP A 90 13.97 0.46 1.37
N LEU A 91 14.03 -0.23 0.24
CA LEU A 91 13.66 -1.63 0.09
C LEU A 91 14.85 -2.50 0.50
N ASP A 92 15.05 -2.66 1.80
CA ASP A 92 16.17 -3.43 2.34
C ASP A 92 15.84 -4.90 2.53
N GLU A 93 14.57 -5.29 2.37
CA GLU A 93 14.12 -6.67 2.45
C GLU A 93 14.68 -7.57 1.33
N ASN A 94 14.59 -8.88 1.50
CA ASN A 94 15.07 -9.88 0.55
C ASN A 94 13.90 -10.55 -0.17
N PHE A 95 13.15 -9.75 -0.94
CA PHE A 95 12.01 -10.23 -1.74
C PHE A 95 12.37 -10.58 -3.18
N TRP A 96 13.46 -10.02 -3.69
CA TRP A 96 13.91 -10.18 -5.06
C TRP A 96 14.84 -11.39 -5.19
N GLU A 97 14.82 -12.03 -6.35
CA GLU A 97 15.64 -13.22 -6.60
C GLU A 97 17.10 -12.82 -6.85
N THR A 98 17.32 -11.62 -7.40
CA THR A 98 18.64 -11.09 -7.71
C THR A 98 18.89 -9.72 -7.08
N ASP A 99 20.18 -9.41 -6.86
CA ASP A 99 20.61 -8.08 -6.40
C ASP A 99 20.29 -6.98 -7.42
N GLU A 100 20.27 -7.32 -8.71
CA GLU A 100 19.93 -6.38 -9.79
C GLU A 100 18.46 -5.97 -9.73
N GLU A 101 17.54 -6.93 -9.53
CA GLU A 101 16.12 -6.65 -9.35
C GLU A 101 15.86 -5.81 -8.09
N LYS A 102 16.57 -6.12 -6.99
CA LYS A 102 16.51 -5.32 -5.77
C LYS A 102 16.97 -3.89 -6.03
N LEU A 103 18.10 -3.71 -6.70
CA LEU A 103 18.64 -2.40 -7.05
C LEU A 103 17.67 -1.62 -7.94
N TYR A 104 17.09 -2.28 -8.94
CA TYR A 104 16.07 -1.67 -9.81
C TYR A 104 14.86 -1.18 -9.00
N ALA A 105 14.34 -2.01 -8.10
CA ALA A 105 13.22 -1.65 -7.24
C ALA A 105 13.55 -0.45 -6.31
N GLN A 106 14.76 -0.45 -5.73
CA GLN A 106 15.24 0.67 -4.89
C GLN A 106 15.33 1.97 -5.68
N LEU A 107 15.90 1.93 -6.89
CA LEU A 107 16.00 3.11 -7.76
C LEU A 107 14.61 3.64 -8.13
N MET A 108 13.70 2.76 -8.55
CA MET A 108 12.31 3.13 -8.84
C MET A 108 11.62 3.78 -7.65
N ARG A 109 11.80 3.24 -6.43
CA ARG A 109 11.26 3.83 -5.20
C ARG A 109 11.84 5.21 -4.92
N ARG A 110 13.17 5.37 -5.02
CA ARG A 110 13.84 6.64 -4.74
C ARG A 110 13.32 7.74 -5.67
N GLU A 111 13.32 7.48 -6.97
CA GLU A 111 12.84 8.41 -7.99
C GLU A 111 11.36 8.75 -7.81
N TYR A 112 10.52 7.73 -7.64
CA TYR A 112 9.07 7.92 -7.45
C TYR A 112 8.74 8.79 -6.23
N LEU A 113 9.57 8.72 -5.18
CA LEU A 113 9.32 9.45 -3.93
C LEU A 113 9.85 10.89 -3.92
N ILE A 114 10.65 11.33 -4.91
CA ILE A 114 11.19 12.70 -4.96
C ILE A 114 10.08 13.76 -4.84
N PRO A 115 9.00 13.73 -5.65
CA PRO A 115 7.95 14.75 -5.56
C PRO A 115 7.23 14.72 -4.20
N ARG A 116 7.03 13.52 -3.64
CA ARG A 116 6.41 13.35 -2.32
C ARG A 116 7.26 13.97 -1.22
N ARG A 117 8.57 13.73 -1.24
CA ARG A 117 9.52 14.28 -0.26
C ARG A 117 9.50 15.79 -0.27
N LYS A 118 9.60 16.38 -1.47
CA LYS A 118 9.51 17.83 -1.64
C LYS A 118 8.19 18.40 -1.07
N ALA A 119 7.06 17.76 -1.32
CA ALA A 119 5.78 18.20 -0.77
C ALA A 119 5.69 18.10 0.76
N ILE A 120 6.30 17.07 1.35
CA ILE A 120 6.39 16.92 2.82
C ILE A 120 7.27 18.04 3.41
N GLU A 121 8.41 18.33 2.79
CA GLU A 121 9.31 19.41 3.23
C GLU A 121 8.66 20.79 3.10
N ASP A 122 8.09 21.10 1.93
CA ASP A 122 7.44 22.39 1.64
C ASP A 122 6.23 22.66 2.56
N SER A 123 5.60 21.61 3.08
CA SER A 123 4.48 21.70 4.04
C SER A 123 4.92 21.71 5.51
N GLY A 124 6.22 21.64 5.80
CA GLY A 124 6.73 21.51 7.17
C GLY A 124 6.25 20.23 7.87
N GLY A 125 6.01 19.16 7.11
CA GLY A 125 5.52 17.88 7.63
C GLY A 125 4.04 17.88 8.01
N ASN A 126 3.23 18.78 7.44
CA ASN A 126 1.78 18.84 7.65
C ASN A 126 1.03 18.56 6.35
N ILE A 127 1.01 17.30 5.93
CA ILE A 127 0.42 16.89 4.66
C ILE A 127 -0.20 15.50 4.75
N LEU A 128 -1.28 15.32 4.01
CA LEU A 128 -1.85 14.01 3.69
C LEU A 128 -1.34 13.60 2.30
N CYS A 129 -0.61 12.49 2.23
CA CYS A 129 -0.27 11.84 0.96
C CYS A 129 -1.18 10.64 0.75
N THR A 130 -1.92 10.62 -0.36
CA THR A 130 -2.79 9.50 -0.71
C THR A 130 -2.04 8.52 -1.61
N ALA A 131 -1.92 7.26 -1.21
CA ALA A 131 -1.34 6.19 -2.02
C ALA A 131 -2.43 5.37 -2.74
N HIS A 132 -3.50 6.05 -3.18
CA HIS A 132 -4.65 5.56 -3.96
C HIS A 132 -5.72 4.77 -3.19
N LEU A 133 -6.95 4.76 -3.76
CA LEU A 133 -8.09 3.91 -3.40
C LEU A 133 -8.31 2.92 -4.55
N PHE A 134 -8.18 1.62 -4.30
CA PHE A 134 -8.42 0.57 -5.28
C PHE A 134 -9.60 -0.28 -4.86
N GLY A 135 -10.54 -0.50 -5.78
CA GLY A 135 -11.68 -1.36 -5.58
C GLY A 135 -12.19 -1.97 -6.88
N TYR A 136 -12.96 -3.05 -6.75
CA TYR A 136 -13.69 -3.67 -7.87
C TYR A 136 -14.86 -2.77 -8.32
N LEU A 137 -14.56 -1.58 -8.82
CA LEU A 137 -15.53 -0.70 -9.51
C LEU A 137 -15.36 -0.75 -11.04
N ARG A 138 -14.56 -1.69 -11.56
CA ARG A 138 -14.39 -1.92 -13.01
C ARG A 138 -15.51 -2.72 -13.68
N TYR A 139 -16.59 -3.04 -12.99
CA TYR A 139 -17.74 -3.74 -13.56
C TYR A 139 -19.07 -3.24 -12.97
N PHE A 140 -19.46 -2.01 -13.32
CA PHE A 140 -20.85 -1.57 -13.45
C PHE A 140 -20.93 -0.49 -14.53
#